data_AF-A0A6G7K8U3-F1
#
_entry.id   AF-A0A6G7K8U3-F1
#
_cell.length_a   1.000
_cell.length_b   1.000
_cell.length_c   1.000
_cell.angle_alpha   90.00
_cell.angle_beta   90.00
_cell.angle_gamma   90.00
#
_symmetry.space_group_name_H-M   'P 1'
#
loop_
_entity.id
_entity.type
_entity.pdbx_description
1 polymer ?
#
loop_
_entity_poly.entity_id
_entity_poly.type
_entity_poly.pdbx_seq_one_letter_code
_entity_poly.pdbx_strand_id
1 'polypeptide(L)' 'MNKQLVLQTDFGLADGSVSAMYGVALSVNPQLNIYNLTHEIPQYNITK' A
#
# COMPACT_ATOMS: atom_id res chain seq x y z
N MET A 1 -20.66 4.35 1.68
CA MET A 1 -19.36 4.69 1.07
C MET A 1 -18.45 3.48 1.15
N ASN A 2 -17.71 3.18 0.08
CA ASN A 2 -16.74 2.09 0.04
C ASN A 2 -15.55 2.42 0.95
N LYS A 3 -15.06 1.40 1.67
CA LYS A 3 -13.98 1.49 2.65
C LYS A 3 -12.75 0.66 2.25
N GLN A 4 -12.75 0.12 1.03
CA GLN A 4 -11.68 -0.69 0.49
C GLN A 4 -10.59 0.23 -0.07
N LEU A 5 -9.36 0.07 0.39
CA LEU A 5 -8.17 0.71 -0.16
C LEU A 5 -7.26 -0.38 -0.72
N VAL A 6 -6.98 -0.34 -2.03
CA VAL A 6 -6.06 -1.27 -2.68
C VAL A 6 -4.73 -0.58 -2.92
N LEU A 7 -3.63 -1.20 -2.51
CA LEU A 7 -2.28 -0.66 -2.64
C LEU A 7 -1.48 -1.43 -3.68
N GLN A 8 -0.79 -0.69 -4.54
CA GLN A 8 0.22 -1.20 -5.46
C GLN A 8 1.44 -0.26 -5.43
N THR A 9 2.63 -0.80 -5.19
CA THR A 9 3.89 -0.02 -5.14
C THR A 9 5.08 -0.82 -5.65
N ASP A 10 6.22 -0.15 -5.85
CA ASP A 10 7.53 -0.73 -6.12
C ASP A 10 8.48 -0.72 -4.90
N PHE A 11 7.93 -0.42 -3.72
CA PHE A 11 8.69 -0.29 -2.46
C PHE A 11 9.30 -1.60 -1.95
N GLY A 12 8.77 -2.77 -2.37
CA GLY A 12 9.09 -4.03 -1.73
C GLY A 12 8.56 -4.10 -0.28
N LEU A 13 8.96 -5.17 0.42
CA LEU A 13 8.53 -5.44 1.81
C LEU A 13 9.70 -5.44 2.81
N ALA A 14 10.91 -5.10 2.38
CA ALA A 14 12.13 -5.30 3.16
C ALA A 14 12.36 -4.23 4.24
N ASP A 15 11.92 -2.99 4.03
CA ASP A 15 12.31 -1.83 4.85
C ASP A 15 11.17 -1.24 5.70
N GLY A 16 9.97 -1.82 5.64
CA GLY A 16 8.81 -1.36 6.41
C GLY A 16 8.05 -0.19 5.78
N SER A 17 8.39 0.25 4.57
CA SER A 17 7.67 1.33 3.86
C SER A 17 6.17 1.05 3.74
N VAL A 18 5.79 -0.20 3.41
CA VAL A 18 4.38 -0.62 3.35
C VAL A 18 3.71 -0.54 4.72
N SER A 19 4.40 -0.92 5.81
CA SER A 19 3.86 -0.79 7.17
C SER A 19 3.63 0.66 7.56
N ALA A 20 4.49 1.59 7.14
CA ALA A 20 4.29 3.02 7.36
C ALA A 20 3.03 3.54 6.62
N MET A 21 2.80 3.09 5.38
CA MET A 21 1.58 3.43 4.63
C MET A 21 0.32 2.98 5.37
N TYR A 22 0.33 1.77 5.94
CA TYR A 22 -0.79 1.26 6.74
C TYR A 22 -1.05 2.14 7.95
N GLY A 23 0.00 2.52 8.69
CA GLY A 23 -0.09 3.39 9.86
C GLY A 23 -0.72 4.73 9.52
N VAL A 24 -0.26 5.39 8.45
CA VAL A 24 -0.82 6.67 8.00
C VAL A 24 -2.28 6.50 7.58
N ALA A 25 -2.60 5.53 6.72
CA ALA A 25 -3.96 5.32 6.23
C ALA A 25 -4.96 5.06 7.38
N LEU A 26 -4.60 4.19 8.33
CA LEU A 26 -5.45 3.86 9.47
C LEU A 26 -5.54 4.99 10.51
N SER A 27 -4.52 5.85 10.61
CA SER A 27 -4.61 7.06 11.46
C SER A 27 -5.59 8.10 10.90
N VAL A 28 -5.70 8.21 9.57
CA VAL A 28 -6.64 9.12 8.91
C VAL A 28 -8.05 8.56 8.94
N ASN A 29 -8.20 7.26 8.67
CA ASN A 29 -9.49 6.59 8.73
C ASN A 29 -9.36 5.15 9.27
N PRO A 30 -9.69 4.92 10.55
CA PRO A 30 -9.60 3.60 11.18
C PRO A 30 -10.56 2.54 10.60
N GLN A 31 -11.55 2.94 9.78
CA GLN A 31 -12.53 2.03 9.21
C GLN A 31 -12.12 1.48 7.83
N LEU A 32 -10.94 1.83 7.32
CA LEU A 32 -10.45 1.33 6.05
C LEU A 32 -10.10 -0.16 6.13
N ASN A 33 -10.48 -0.89 5.09
CA ASN A 33 -9.99 -2.25 4.82
C ASN A 33 -8.92 -2.14 3.74
N ILE A 34 -7.66 -2.39 4.11
CA ILE A 34 -6.51 -2.27 3.20
C ILE A 34 -6.19 -3.64 2.59
N TYR A 35 -6.03 -3.66 1.26
CA TYR A 35 -5.66 -4.84 0.48
C TYR A 35 -4.45 -4.53 -0.38
N ASN A 36 -3.54 -5.48 -0.52
CA ASN A 36 -2.39 -5.33 -1.41
C ASN A 36 -2.68 -6.02 -2.73
N LEU A 37 -2.47 -5.30 -3.82
CA LEU A 37 -2.40 -5.89 -5.15
C LEU A 37 -1.00 -6.49 -5.36
N THR A 38 0.04 -5.67 -5.21
CA THR A 38 1.44 -6.12 -5.17
C THR A 38 2.36 -5.00 -4.67
N HIS A 39 3.47 -5.37 -4.03
CA HIS A 39 4.56 -4.45 -3.70
C HIS A 39 5.88 -4.83 -4.39
N GLU A 40 5.84 -5.80 -5.31
CA GLU A 40 7.00 -6.43 -5.92
C GLU A 40 7.29 -5.91 -7.33
N ILE A 41 6.77 -4.72 -7.66
CA ILE A 41 7.06 -4.09 -8.95
C ILE A 41 8.55 -3.75 -9.01
N PRO A 42 9.25 -4.03 -10.12
CA PRO A 42 10.61 -3.55 -10.32
C PRO A 42 10.66 -2.02 -10.18
N GLN A 43 11.59 -1.53 -9.37
CA GLN A 43 11.69 -0.09 -9.08
C GLN A 43 11.65 0.76 -10.35
N TYR A 44 10.81 1.80 -10.31
CA TYR A 44 10.62 2.78 -11.39
C TYR A 44 10.03 2.23 -12.70
N ASN A 45 9.54 0.99 -12.73
CA ASN A 45 8.90 0.43 -13.92
C ASN A 45 7.39 0.72 -13.95
N ILE A 46 7.01 1.77 -14.70
CA ILE A 46 5.61 2.22 -14.84
C ILE A 46 4.86 1.61 -16.03
N THR A 47 5.53 0.78 -16.83
CA THR A 47 5.01 0.31 -18.13
C THR A 47 4.45 -1.10 -18.10
N LYS A 48 4.58 -1.80 -16.98
CA LYS A 48 4.18 -3.19 -16.80
C LYS A 48 3.00 -3.31 -15.84
#